data_AF-A0A3D5X3C3-F1
#
_entry.id   AF-A0A3D5X3C3-F1
#
_cell.length_a   1.000
_cell.length_b   1.000
_cell.length_c   1.000
_cell.angle_alpha   90.00
_cell.angle_beta   90.00
_cell.angle_gamma   90.00
#
_symmetry.space_group_name_H-M   'P 1'
#
loop_
_entity.id
_entity.type
_entity.pdbx_description
1 polymer ?
#
loop_
_entity_poly.entity_id
_entity_poly.type
_entity_poly.pdbx_seq_one_letter_code
_entity_poly.pdbx_strand_id
1 'polypeptide(L)'
;NTISAYVPWAWHEANEGEFDFDGTTCPEKDLNGWLQLCQSHGLKCIVKPGPFILAEFRGAGLPDWFMEKYEDKVKMRNRKGEKVMSDGVNLFNPIYLEKVGLWYDNIMPLISSLQLSKGGPIIMIQLCNEIGVFSWLAHQADYGVGVKDRFISYLKTKYGSIQEINKLWNQNYNDFTDLELPPDGH
;
A
#
# COMPACT_ATOMS: atom_id res chain seq x y z
N ASN A 1 -10.19 -9.70 -24.88
CA ASN A 1 -9.74 -11.06 -24.48
C ASN A 1 -9.16 -11.09 -23.06
N THR A 2 -9.14 -9.96 -22.33
CA THR A 2 -8.52 -9.86 -21.01
C THR A 2 -9.49 -9.14 -20.07
N ILE A 3 -9.61 -9.62 -18.84
CA ILE A 3 -10.33 -8.95 -17.75
C ILE A 3 -9.30 -8.45 -16.73
N SER A 4 -9.56 -7.27 -16.17
CA SER A 4 -8.80 -6.72 -15.05
C SER A 4 -9.73 -6.63 -13.85
N ALA A 5 -9.32 -7.15 -12.69
CA ALA A 5 -10.12 -7.13 -11.48
C ALA A 5 -9.28 -6.75 -10.26
N TYR A 6 -9.87 -5.94 -9.39
CA TYR A 6 -9.36 -5.72 -8.05
C TYR A 6 -9.71 -6.90 -7.15
N VAL A 7 -8.85 -7.17 -6.18
CA VAL A 7 -9.11 -8.10 -5.09
C VAL A 7 -8.96 -7.31 -3.79
N PRO A 8 -10.07 -6.72 -3.28
CA PRO A 8 -10.01 -5.87 -2.10
C PRO A 8 -9.64 -6.69 -0.87
N TRP A 9 -8.59 -6.28 -0.15
CA TRP A 9 -8.19 -6.92 1.10
C TRP A 9 -9.36 -6.92 2.11
N ALA A 10 -10.02 -5.77 2.29
CA ALA A 10 -11.22 -5.63 3.11
C ALA A 10 -12.36 -6.61 2.79
N TRP A 11 -12.47 -7.07 1.55
CA TRP A 11 -13.52 -8.00 1.12
C TRP A 11 -13.19 -9.44 1.50
N HIS A 12 -11.94 -9.83 1.27
CA HIS A 12 -11.47 -11.20 1.47
C HIS A 12 -10.95 -11.49 2.87
N GLU A 13 -10.67 -10.47 3.68
CA GLU A 13 -10.31 -10.59 5.11
C GLU A 13 -11.19 -9.65 5.95
N ALA A 14 -12.48 -9.97 6.03
CA ALA A 14 -13.48 -9.14 6.71
C ALA A 14 -13.24 -9.05 8.22
N ASN A 15 -12.67 -10.11 8.82
CA ASN A 15 -12.15 -10.15 10.18
C ASN A 15 -10.67 -10.48 10.14
N GLU A 16 -9.88 -9.90 11.05
CA GLU A 16 -8.43 -10.14 11.10
C GLU A 16 -8.11 -11.64 11.27
N GLY A 17 -7.36 -12.18 10.31
CA GLY A 17 -6.95 -13.58 10.25
C GLY A 17 -7.95 -14.54 9.58
N GLU A 18 -9.12 -14.06 9.15
CA GLU A 18 -10.16 -14.88 8.52
C GLU A 18 -10.26 -14.58 7.02
N PHE A 19 -9.60 -15.41 6.22
CA PHE A 19 -9.55 -15.26 4.77
C PHE A 19 -10.61 -16.11 4.07
N ASP A 20 -11.29 -15.53 3.07
CA ASP A 20 -12.24 -16.23 2.22
C ASP A 20 -11.95 -15.91 0.74
N PHE A 21 -11.48 -16.92 0.00
CA PHE A 21 -11.21 -16.85 -1.44
C PHE A 21 -12.00 -17.89 -2.25
N ASP A 22 -12.81 -18.71 -1.58
CA ASP A 22 -13.59 -19.80 -2.17
C ASP A 22 -15.10 -19.57 -2.05
N GLY A 23 -15.50 -18.43 -1.48
CA GLY A 23 -16.89 -18.02 -1.37
C GLY A 23 -17.64 -18.67 -0.21
N THR A 24 -16.95 -19.29 0.74
CA THR A 24 -17.58 -19.99 1.88
C THR A 24 -18.49 -19.07 2.70
N THR A 25 -18.10 -17.80 2.89
CA THR A 25 -18.91 -16.82 3.66
C THR A 25 -19.89 -16.05 2.76
N CYS A 26 -19.59 -15.89 1.48
CA CYS A 26 -20.41 -15.19 0.50
C CYS A 26 -19.97 -15.63 -0.91
N PRO A 27 -20.85 -16.10 -1.81
CA PRO A 27 -20.46 -16.63 -3.12
C PRO A 27 -19.60 -15.67 -3.96
N GLU A 28 -19.83 -14.36 -3.85
CA GLU A 28 -19.09 -13.30 -4.53
C GLU A 28 -17.64 -13.15 -4.07
N LYS A 29 -17.22 -13.87 -3.01
CA LYS A 29 -15.82 -13.98 -2.58
C LYS A 29 -15.06 -15.13 -3.22
N ASP A 30 -15.71 -15.97 -4.04
CA ASP A 30 -15.06 -17.09 -4.74
C ASP A 30 -14.15 -16.61 -5.89
N LEU A 31 -13.02 -16.03 -5.50
CA LEU A 31 -11.98 -15.57 -6.42
C LEU A 31 -11.38 -16.74 -7.19
N ASN A 32 -11.19 -17.88 -6.51
CA ASN A 32 -10.62 -19.08 -7.14
C ASN A 32 -11.53 -19.59 -8.27
N GLY A 33 -12.82 -19.79 -7.98
CA GLY A 33 -13.80 -20.21 -8.97
C GLY A 33 -13.99 -19.18 -10.09
N TRP A 34 -14.00 -17.89 -9.76
CA TRP A 34 -14.09 -16.82 -10.77
C TRP A 34 -12.90 -16.83 -11.75
N LEU A 35 -11.67 -17.04 -11.25
CA LEU A 35 -10.48 -17.17 -12.09
C LEU A 35 -10.54 -18.44 -12.96
N GLN A 36 -10.95 -19.58 -12.40
CA GLN A 36 -11.13 -20.82 -13.17
C GLN A 36 -12.20 -20.66 -14.26
N LEU A 37 -13.26 -19.91 -14.00
CA LEU A 37 -14.28 -19.59 -14.98
C LEU A 37 -13.71 -18.70 -16.10
N CYS A 38 -12.93 -17.68 -15.76
CA CYS A 38 -12.25 -16.87 -16.78
C CYS A 38 -11.37 -17.74 -17.69
N GLN A 39 -10.62 -18.69 -17.10
CA GLN A 39 -9.78 -19.63 -17.84
C GLN A 39 -10.60 -20.52 -18.78
N SER A 40 -11.72 -21.10 -18.32
CA SER A 40 -12.57 -21.98 -19.13
C SER A 40 -13.20 -21.26 -20.33
N HIS A 41 -13.41 -19.94 -20.21
CA HIS A 41 -13.87 -19.06 -21.28
C HIS A 41 -12.73 -18.48 -22.14
N GLY A 42 -11.47 -18.90 -21.94
CA GLY A 42 -10.32 -18.44 -22.71
C GLY A 42 -9.94 -16.98 -22.46
N LEU A 43 -10.36 -16.42 -21.32
CA LEU A 43 -10.05 -15.05 -20.90
C LEU A 43 -8.75 -15.01 -20.11
N LYS A 44 -7.93 -14.00 -20.39
CA LYS A 44 -6.75 -13.67 -19.59
C LYS A 44 -7.15 -12.76 -18.43
N CYS A 45 -6.42 -12.84 -17.32
CA CYS A 45 -6.70 -12.03 -16.14
C CYS A 45 -5.50 -11.16 -15.74
N ILE A 46 -5.77 -9.90 -15.41
CA ILE A 46 -4.88 -9.02 -14.66
C ILE A 46 -5.48 -8.87 -13.26
N VAL A 47 -4.74 -9.29 -12.24
CA VAL A 47 -5.20 -9.27 -10.85
C VAL A 47 -4.56 -8.10 -10.12
N LYS A 48 -5.36 -7.31 -9.40
CA LYS A 48 -4.91 -6.11 -8.69
C LYS A 48 -5.18 -6.27 -7.19
N PRO A 49 -4.34 -7.00 -6.45
CA PRO A 49 -4.62 -7.43 -5.06
C PRO A 49 -4.43 -6.33 -4.00
N GLY A 50 -4.41 -5.06 -4.36
CA GLY A 50 -4.20 -4.00 -3.38
C GLY A 50 -2.76 -3.93 -2.86
N PRO A 51 -2.52 -3.52 -1.59
CA PRO A 51 -3.53 -3.40 -0.52
C PRO A 51 -4.51 -2.24 -0.75
N PHE A 52 -4.04 -1.11 -1.29
CA PHE A 52 -4.93 -0.07 -1.79
C PHE A 52 -5.38 -0.39 -3.20
N ILE A 53 -6.69 -0.35 -3.42
CA ILE A 53 -7.32 -0.54 -4.72
C ILE A 53 -8.07 0.72 -5.20
N LEU A 54 -8.37 1.65 -4.29
CA LEU A 54 -9.30 2.75 -4.52
C LEU A 54 -10.65 2.22 -5.05
N ALA A 55 -11.02 2.59 -6.27
CA ALA A 55 -12.21 2.10 -6.99
C ALA A 55 -13.53 2.37 -6.27
N GLU A 56 -13.61 3.51 -5.57
CA GLU A 56 -14.78 3.91 -4.77
C GLU A 56 -15.18 2.83 -3.75
N PHE A 57 -14.22 1.95 -3.40
CA PHE A 57 -14.40 0.90 -2.42
C PHE A 57 -14.13 1.46 -1.02
N ARG A 58 -14.93 1.03 -0.05
CA ARG A 58 -14.80 1.46 1.35
C ARG A 58 -13.39 1.21 1.86
N GLY A 59 -12.81 2.21 2.54
CA GLY A 59 -11.44 2.14 3.07
C GLY A 59 -10.36 2.02 1.99
N ALA A 60 -10.70 2.29 0.72
CA ALA A 60 -9.83 2.11 -0.44
C ALA A 60 -9.21 0.71 -0.57
N GLY A 61 -9.82 -0.30 0.06
CA GLY A 61 -9.33 -1.68 0.11
C GLY A 61 -8.77 -2.13 1.46
N LEU A 62 -8.47 -1.23 2.39
CA LEU A 62 -8.05 -1.61 3.75
C LEU A 62 -9.24 -2.09 4.58
N PRO A 63 -9.11 -3.19 5.33
CA PRO A 63 -10.19 -3.68 6.19
C PRO A 63 -10.58 -2.68 7.28
N ASP A 64 -11.85 -2.66 7.65
CA ASP A 64 -12.36 -1.81 8.74
C ASP A 64 -11.64 -2.12 10.07
N TRP A 65 -11.45 -3.42 10.37
CA TRP A 65 -10.75 -3.86 11.59
C TRP A 65 -9.32 -3.32 11.70
N PHE A 66 -8.65 -3.08 10.57
CA PHE A 66 -7.29 -2.56 10.56
C PHE A 66 -7.28 -1.10 11.03
N MET A 67 -8.21 -0.30 10.53
CA MET A 67 -8.34 1.09 10.96
C MET A 67 -8.81 1.17 12.40
N GLU A 68 -9.83 0.40 12.80
CA GLU A 68 -10.32 0.37 14.19
C GLU A 68 -9.23 0.04 15.21
N LYS A 69 -8.31 -0.87 14.89
CA LYS A 69 -7.24 -1.30 15.81
C LYS A 69 -5.98 -0.44 15.75
N TYR A 70 -5.64 0.10 14.60
CA TYR A 70 -4.29 0.63 14.34
C TYR A 70 -4.23 2.08 13.86
N GLU A 71 -5.37 2.74 13.60
CA GLU A 71 -5.41 4.10 13.02
C GLU A 71 -4.46 5.09 13.72
N ASP A 72 -4.46 5.13 15.06
CA ASP A 72 -3.62 6.04 15.84
C ASP A 72 -2.11 5.84 15.62
N LYS A 73 -1.70 4.65 15.19
CA LYS A 73 -0.29 4.31 14.93
C LYS A 73 0.06 4.45 13.45
N VAL A 74 -0.87 4.11 12.56
CA VAL A 74 -0.56 3.95 11.13
C VAL A 74 -1.00 5.13 10.27
N LYS A 75 -1.93 5.99 10.71
CA LYS A 75 -2.33 7.17 9.93
C LYS A 75 -1.15 8.10 9.66
N MET A 76 -1.15 8.71 8.48
CA MET A 76 -0.22 9.79 8.17
C MET A 76 -0.29 10.90 9.22
N ARG A 77 0.84 11.58 9.43
CA ARG A 77 0.96 12.72 10.35
C ARG A 77 1.41 13.95 9.59
N ASN A 78 0.87 15.13 9.92
CA ASN A 78 1.44 16.39 9.47
C ASN A 78 2.66 16.77 10.32
N ARG A 79 3.30 17.91 10.03
CA ARG A 79 4.51 18.33 10.75
C ARG A 79 4.27 18.58 12.25
N LYS A 80 3.05 18.93 12.64
CA LYS A 80 2.65 19.13 14.05
C LYS A 80 2.38 17.81 14.78
N GLY A 81 2.44 16.67 14.08
CA GLY A 81 2.10 15.37 14.65
C GLY A 81 0.60 15.10 14.72
N GLU A 82 -0.22 15.86 13.99
CA GLU A 82 -1.67 15.67 13.90
C GLU A 82 -2.02 14.70 12.77
N LYS A 83 -3.16 14.00 12.87
CA LYS A 83 -3.63 13.10 11.81
C LYS A 83 -3.92 13.90 10.53
N VAL A 84 -3.42 13.42 9.39
CA VAL A 84 -3.81 13.97 8.08
C VAL A 84 -5.23 13.53 7.75
N MET A 85 -6.08 14.48 7.36
CA MET A 85 -7.48 14.26 6.98
C MET A 85 -7.59 13.66 5.56
N SER A 86 -7.04 12.45 5.39
CA SER A 86 -7.16 11.61 4.18
C SER A 86 -7.20 10.14 4.57
N ASP A 87 -7.52 9.24 3.64
CA ASP A 87 -7.46 7.80 3.87
C ASP A 87 -6.04 7.23 3.92
N GLY A 88 -5.02 8.06 3.67
CA GLY A 88 -3.63 7.67 3.68
C GLY A 88 -3.12 7.17 5.03
N VAL A 89 -2.28 6.14 4.96
CA VAL A 89 -1.50 5.61 6.08
C VAL A 89 -0.01 5.80 5.78
N ASN A 90 0.81 5.85 6.83
CA ASN A 90 2.24 5.81 6.72
C ASN A 90 2.67 4.46 6.14
N LEU A 91 3.03 4.48 4.85
CA LEU A 91 3.41 3.30 4.08
C LEU A 91 4.67 2.60 4.60
N PHE A 92 5.43 3.26 5.48
CA PHE A 92 6.63 2.74 6.10
C PHE A 92 6.42 2.29 7.54
N ASN A 93 5.21 2.44 8.09
CA ASN A 93 4.92 2.02 9.44
C ASN A 93 5.07 0.49 9.56
N PRO A 94 5.82 -0.03 10.55
CA PRO A 94 6.03 -1.48 10.70
C PRO A 94 4.74 -2.28 10.84
N ILE A 95 3.72 -1.75 11.52
CA ILE A 95 2.41 -2.42 11.68
C ILE A 95 1.69 -2.51 10.33
N TYR A 96 1.70 -1.41 9.55
CA TYR A 96 1.12 -1.43 8.20
C TYR A 96 1.83 -2.46 7.31
N LEU A 97 3.17 -2.46 7.30
CA LEU A 97 3.95 -3.40 6.52
C LEU A 97 3.74 -4.86 6.96
N GLU A 98 3.63 -5.13 8.26
CA GLU A 98 3.32 -6.45 8.80
C GLU A 98 1.95 -6.95 8.30
N LYS A 99 0.90 -6.14 8.45
CA LYS A 99 -0.47 -6.55 8.08
C LYS A 99 -0.65 -6.69 6.57
N VAL A 100 -0.05 -5.80 5.78
CA VAL A 100 0.00 -5.94 4.32
C VAL A 100 0.80 -7.18 3.92
N GLY A 101 1.89 -7.50 4.64
CA GLY A 101 2.65 -8.73 4.45
C GLY A 101 1.77 -9.97 4.64
N LEU A 102 1.03 -10.04 5.75
CA LEU A 102 0.10 -11.14 6.03
C LEU A 102 -1.00 -11.28 4.96
N TRP A 103 -1.55 -10.16 4.48
CA TRP A 103 -2.49 -10.19 3.35
C TRP A 103 -1.85 -10.85 2.12
N TYR A 104 -0.65 -10.41 1.74
CA TYR A 104 0.05 -10.98 0.60
C TYR A 104 0.44 -12.45 0.79
N ASP A 105 0.85 -12.85 1.99
CA ASP A 105 1.19 -14.24 2.32
C ASP A 105 -0.01 -15.18 2.11
N ASN A 106 -1.24 -14.68 2.29
CA ASN A 106 -2.46 -15.48 2.10
C ASN A 106 -2.98 -15.48 0.65
N ILE A 107 -2.95 -14.35 -0.06
CA ILE A 107 -3.47 -14.28 -1.44
C ILE A 107 -2.45 -14.77 -2.49
N MET A 108 -1.15 -14.58 -2.27
CA MET A 108 -0.13 -14.91 -3.26
C MET A 108 -0.04 -16.40 -3.62
N PRO A 109 -0.26 -17.36 -2.70
CA PRO A 109 -0.34 -18.78 -3.07
C PRO A 109 -1.41 -19.06 -4.14
N LEU A 110 -2.61 -18.48 -4.00
CA LEU A 110 -3.71 -18.61 -4.98
C LEU A 110 -3.36 -17.96 -6.32
N ILE A 111 -2.85 -16.72 -6.28
CA ILE A 111 -2.42 -16.03 -7.51
C ILE A 111 -1.31 -16.81 -8.22
N SER A 112 -0.34 -17.31 -7.45
CA SER A 112 0.82 -18.06 -7.95
C SER A 112 0.42 -19.38 -8.59
N SER A 113 -0.58 -20.09 -8.07
CA SER A 113 -1.04 -21.36 -8.67
C SER A 113 -1.77 -21.16 -10.00
N LEU A 114 -2.37 -19.99 -10.22
CA LEU A 114 -3.17 -19.64 -11.40
C LEU A 114 -2.45 -18.74 -12.42
N GLN A 115 -1.12 -18.64 -12.33
CA GLN A 115 -0.30 -17.93 -13.31
C GLN A 115 -0.31 -18.61 -14.69
N LEU A 116 -0.19 -17.81 -15.75
CA LEU A 116 -0.09 -18.29 -17.13
C LEU A 116 1.05 -19.31 -17.32
N SER A 117 2.19 -19.11 -16.64
CA SER A 117 3.32 -20.03 -16.65
C SER A 117 3.01 -21.40 -16.03
N LYS A 118 1.95 -21.51 -15.22
CA LYS A 118 1.43 -22.75 -14.62
C LYS A 118 0.13 -23.22 -15.29
N GLY A 119 -0.20 -22.65 -16.45
CA GLY A 119 -1.38 -22.99 -17.22
C GLY A 119 -2.66 -22.26 -16.83
N GLY A 120 -2.62 -21.37 -15.82
CA GLY A 120 -3.77 -20.58 -15.39
C GLY A 120 -4.01 -19.30 -16.23
N PRO A 121 -5.05 -18.50 -15.91
CA PRO A 121 -5.43 -17.34 -16.70
C PRO A 121 -4.64 -16.06 -16.37
N ILE A 122 -3.91 -16.00 -15.24
CA ILE A 122 -3.32 -14.76 -14.74
C ILE A 122 -2.03 -14.42 -15.51
N ILE A 123 -2.05 -13.30 -16.23
CA ILE A 123 -0.92 -12.84 -17.04
C ILE A 123 -0.09 -11.73 -16.38
N MET A 124 -0.68 -11.02 -15.41
CA MET A 124 -0.05 -9.88 -14.75
C MET A 124 -0.69 -9.65 -13.39
N ILE A 125 0.11 -9.14 -12.46
CA ILE A 125 -0.36 -8.54 -11.23
C ILE A 125 -0.05 -7.04 -11.22
N GLN A 126 -0.98 -6.22 -10.72
CA GLN A 126 -0.68 -4.83 -10.38
C GLN A 126 -0.52 -4.71 -8.87
N LEU A 127 0.66 -4.28 -8.42
CA LEU A 127 0.88 -3.97 -7.02
C LEU A 127 0.24 -2.62 -6.67
N CYS A 128 -0.62 -2.61 -5.65
CA CYS A 128 -1.29 -1.41 -5.14
C CYS A 128 -2.12 -0.68 -6.22
N ASN A 129 -2.50 0.56 -5.91
CA ASN A 129 -3.12 1.48 -6.84
C ASN A 129 -2.71 2.92 -6.51
N GLU A 130 -2.21 3.65 -7.52
CA GLU A 130 -1.86 5.09 -7.45
C GLU A 130 -1.14 5.50 -6.15
N ILE A 131 -0.01 4.84 -5.86
CA ILE A 131 0.76 5.09 -4.63
C ILE A 131 1.09 6.59 -4.52
N GLY A 132 0.71 7.19 -3.39
CA GLY A 132 0.89 8.63 -3.13
C GLY A 132 -0.34 9.49 -3.39
N VAL A 133 -1.42 8.93 -3.95
CA VAL A 133 -2.66 9.67 -4.24
C VAL A 133 -3.24 10.35 -3.00
N PHE A 134 -3.20 9.71 -1.82
CA PHE A 134 -3.72 10.31 -0.59
C PHE A 134 -2.93 11.53 -0.14
N SER A 135 -1.59 11.49 -0.25
CA SER A 135 -0.74 12.64 0.04
C SER A 135 -0.98 13.78 -0.96
N TRP A 136 -1.17 13.43 -2.24
CA TRP A 136 -1.46 14.40 -3.29
C TRP A 136 -2.80 15.09 -3.10
N LEU A 137 -3.88 14.33 -2.91
CA LEU A 137 -5.23 14.86 -2.70
C LEU A 137 -5.34 15.69 -1.41
N ALA A 138 -4.60 15.29 -0.37
CA ALA A 138 -4.56 16.03 0.89
C ALA A 138 -3.66 17.26 0.85
N HIS A 139 -2.88 17.47 -0.22
CA HIS A 139 -1.80 18.45 -0.28
C HIS A 139 -0.83 18.34 0.92
N GLN A 140 -0.60 17.13 1.41
CA GLN A 140 0.06 16.89 2.69
C GLN A 140 1.03 15.71 2.59
N ALA A 141 2.31 16.00 2.87
CA ALA A 141 3.31 14.95 3.08
C ALA A 141 3.11 14.26 4.44
N ASP A 142 3.59 13.02 4.56
CA ASP A 142 3.64 12.30 5.82
C ASP A 142 4.90 12.66 6.62
N TYR A 143 4.72 12.95 7.90
CA TYR A 143 5.76 13.23 8.90
C TYR A 143 5.74 12.18 10.02
N GLY A 144 5.07 11.06 9.78
CA GLY A 144 4.97 9.96 10.71
C GLY A 144 6.32 9.29 11.02
N VAL A 145 6.24 8.30 11.91
CA VAL A 145 7.42 7.56 12.39
C VAL A 145 8.26 7.00 11.23
N GLY A 146 9.58 7.15 11.34
CA GLY A 146 10.56 6.64 10.39
C GLY A 146 10.72 7.44 9.08
N VAL A 147 9.86 8.43 8.79
CA VAL A 147 9.99 9.25 7.57
C VAL A 147 11.28 10.07 7.59
N LYS A 148 11.59 10.75 8.70
CA LYS A 148 12.80 11.58 8.84
C LYS A 148 14.07 10.76 8.61
N ASP A 149 14.14 9.57 9.20
CA ASP A 149 15.30 8.68 9.05
C ASP A 149 15.48 8.22 7.60
N ARG A 150 14.38 7.90 6.91
CA ARG A 150 14.41 7.53 5.49
C ARG A 150 14.81 8.70 4.60
N PHE A 151 14.33 9.90 4.89
CA PHE A 151 14.73 11.11 4.20
C PHE A 151 16.23 11.35 4.35
N ILE A 152 16.76 11.30 5.58
CA ILE A 152 18.19 11.43 5.86
C ILE A 152 18.99 10.33 5.14
N SER A 153 18.54 9.08 5.18
CA SER A 153 19.18 7.96 4.49
C SER A 153 19.25 8.16 2.96
N TYR A 154 18.15 8.62 2.36
CA TYR A 154 18.12 8.98 0.95
C TYR A 154 19.14 10.08 0.62
N LEU A 155 19.21 11.13 1.44
CA LEU A 155 20.14 12.23 1.22
C LEU A 155 21.60 11.81 1.39
N LYS A 156 21.92 10.97 2.37
CA LYS A 156 23.26 10.37 2.54
C LYS A 156 23.68 9.52 1.34
N THR A 157 22.72 8.84 0.72
CA THR A 157 22.97 8.02 -0.47
C THR A 157 23.16 8.88 -1.71
N LYS A 158 22.39 9.98 -1.81
CA LYS A 158 22.39 10.86 -2.98
C LYS A 158 23.54 11.86 -3.00
N TYR A 159 23.90 12.39 -1.84
CA TYR A 159 24.91 13.43 -1.68
C TYR A 159 26.09 12.86 -0.89
N GLY A 160 27.30 13.03 -1.42
CA GLY A 160 28.52 12.45 -0.84
C GLY A 160 28.93 13.11 0.48
N SER A 161 28.38 14.28 0.78
CA SER A 161 28.67 15.04 1.99
C SER A 161 27.56 16.04 2.34
N ILE A 162 27.50 16.44 3.61
CA ILE A 162 26.55 17.48 4.07
C ILE A 162 26.88 18.85 3.45
N GLN A 163 28.14 19.09 3.08
CA GLN A 163 28.59 20.33 2.44
C GLN A 163 27.93 20.52 1.06
N GLU A 164 27.66 19.44 0.32
CA GLU A 164 26.92 19.52 -0.95
C GLU A 164 25.48 20.02 -0.73
N ILE A 165 24.81 19.50 0.31
CA ILE A 165 23.45 19.92 0.68
C ILE A 165 23.45 21.37 1.14
N ASN A 166 24.38 21.75 2.02
CA ASN A 166 24.53 23.13 2.48
C ASN A 166 24.70 24.11 1.31
N LYS A 167 25.53 23.75 0.33
CA LYS A 167 25.72 24.55 -0.89
C LYS A 167 24.44 24.63 -1.73
N LEU A 168 23.72 23.52 -1.91
CA LEU A 168 22.50 23.47 -2.73
C LEU A 168 21.32 24.20 -2.09
N TRP A 169 21.16 24.08 -0.77
CA TRP A 169 20.01 24.61 -0.03
C TRP A 169 20.31 25.98 0.60
N ASN A 170 21.54 26.48 0.43
CA ASN A 170 22.03 27.70 1.07
C ASN A 170 21.85 27.64 2.60
N GLN A 171 22.34 26.56 3.20
CA GLN A 171 22.25 26.24 4.63
C GLN A 171 23.63 25.98 5.23
N ASN A 172 23.70 25.75 6.54
CA ASN A 172 24.95 25.48 7.25
C ASN A 172 24.79 24.39 8.33
N TYR A 173 24.29 23.22 7.95
CA TYR A 173 24.19 22.03 8.81
C TYR A 173 25.57 21.43 9.08
N ASN A 174 25.79 20.88 10.27
CA ASN A 174 27.07 20.25 10.62
C ASN A 174 27.09 18.77 10.24
N ASP A 175 25.96 18.07 10.43
CA ASP A 175 25.77 16.68 10.04
C ASP A 175 24.40 16.47 9.36
N PHE A 176 24.25 15.35 8.65
CA PHE A 176 22.97 14.92 8.11
C PHE A 176 21.91 14.70 9.19
N THR A 177 22.26 14.38 10.44
CA THR A 177 21.29 14.24 11.54
C THR A 177 20.63 15.56 11.94
N ASP A 178 21.26 16.69 11.59
CA ASP A 178 20.72 18.03 11.86
C ASP A 178 19.63 18.43 10.85
N LEU A 179 19.44 17.66 9.78
CA LEU A 179 18.45 17.94 8.75
C LEU A 179 17.05 17.72 9.29
N GLU A 180 16.19 18.72 9.11
CA GLU A 180 14.77 18.61 9.37
C GLU A 180 14.00 18.28 8.09
N LEU A 181 12.82 17.65 8.25
CA LEU A 181 11.91 17.50 7.13
C LEU A 181 11.47 18.88 6.62
N PRO A 182 11.29 19.07 5.30
CA PRO A 182 10.79 20.32 4.75
C PRO A 182 9.45 20.73 5.39
N PRO A 183 9.12 22.03 5.43
CA PRO A 183 7.79 22.47 5.86
C PRO A 183 6.68 21.81 5.05
N ASP A 184 5.55 21.50 5.70
CA ASP A 184 4.33 21.16 4.98
C ASP A 184 3.72 22.42 4.36
N GLY A 185 3.01 22.25 3.23
CA GLY A 185 2.33 23.36 2.56
C GLY A 185 1.24 23.94 3.47
N HIS A 186 1.21 25.27 3.58
CA HIS A 186 0.11 26.00 4.22
C HIS A 186 -1.10 26.10 3.28
#